data_AF-A0A4V3WEY0-F1
#
_entry.id   AF-A0A4V3WEY0-F1
#
_cell.length_a   1.000
_cell.length_b   1.000
_cell.length_c   1.000
_cell.angle_alpha   90.00
_cell.angle_beta   90.00
_cell.angle_gamma   90.00
#
_symmetry.space_group_name_H-M   'P 1'
#
loop_
_entity.id
_entity.type
_entity.pdbx_description
1 polymer ?
#
loop_
_entity_poly.entity_id
_entity_poly.type
_entity_poly.pdbx_seq_one_letter_code
_entity_poly.pdbx_strand_id
1 'polypeptide(L)'
;MNSLLKSVPMFSPMVDTIWHEMLMFTRDYEKFSKDFYHETLHHIPNMDSTPIPGERAFFDWVYLSLFDSTPNSRTIWGRFLQNPIEREILDDFKHLAEEDLLSKYFRKNDDWVEVKKSLIKKMKNEIIESEFIKSGKKTLDIPRTASETQVYQYALGAAVFYSIYEEDQFQDHMSELLPNEYYKAGHNGGGSSCSGIGCSSSSDHDSGGDGDSGGSSCSSCGGGCSS
;
A
#
# COMPACT_ATOMS: atom_id res chain seq x y z
N MET A 1 -5.01 -13.43 4.85
CA MET A 1 -3.69 -12.97 4.36
C MET A 1 -2.56 -13.86 4.85
N ASN A 2 -2.31 -13.96 6.16
CA ASN A 2 -1.25 -14.84 6.72
C ASN A 2 -1.38 -16.33 6.38
N SER A 3 -2.60 -16.85 6.19
CA SER A 3 -2.82 -18.23 5.74
C SER A 3 -2.46 -18.47 4.27
N LEU A 4 -2.30 -17.40 3.47
CA LEU A 4 -2.12 -17.45 2.03
C LEU A 4 -0.69 -17.05 1.63
N LEU A 5 -0.22 -15.88 2.08
CA LEU A 5 1.09 -15.33 1.76
C LEU A 5 2.15 -15.82 2.73
N LYS A 6 3.38 -15.99 2.22
CA LYS A 6 4.51 -16.47 3.01
C LYS A 6 4.94 -15.47 4.09
N SER A 7 4.89 -14.18 3.76
CA SER A 7 5.15 -13.07 4.68
C SER A 7 4.07 -12.01 4.48
N VAL A 8 3.61 -11.42 5.58
CA VAL A 8 2.71 -10.25 5.58
C VAL A 8 3.18 -9.31 6.68
N PRO A 9 3.98 -8.28 6.34
CA PRO A 9 4.32 -7.23 7.29
C PRO A 9 3.06 -6.54 7.82
N MET A 10 3.10 -6.10 9.07
CA MET A 10 2.05 -5.24 9.62
C MET A 10 2.30 -3.80 9.17
N PHE A 11 1.59 -3.36 8.13
CA PHE A 11 1.77 -2.03 7.53
C PHE A 11 1.15 -0.87 8.31
N SER A 12 0.40 -1.15 9.37
CA SER A 12 -0.30 -0.13 10.16
C SER A 12 0.36 0.02 11.51
N PRO A 13 1.02 1.17 11.79
CA PRO A 13 1.75 1.37 13.06
C PRO A 13 0.86 1.22 14.30
N MET A 14 -0.41 1.63 14.19
CA MET A 14 -1.37 1.50 15.29
C MET A 14 -1.70 0.03 15.57
N VAL A 15 -1.97 -0.75 14.51
CA VAL A 15 -2.29 -2.18 14.67
C VAL A 15 -1.03 -2.94 15.11
N ASP A 16 0.12 -2.58 14.57
CA ASP A 16 1.43 -3.09 14.97
C ASP A 16 1.64 -2.89 16.47
N THR A 17 1.44 -1.67 16.99
CA THR A 17 1.52 -1.36 18.44
C THR A 17 0.61 -2.27 19.27
N ILE A 18 -0.65 -2.47 18.84
CA ILE A 18 -1.58 -3.36 19.54
C ILE A 18 -1.05 -4.80 19.55
N TRP A 19 -0.53 -5.31 18.42
CA TRP A 19 0.09 -6.64 18.36
C TRP A 19 1.30 -6.75 19.28
N HIS A 20 2.14 -5.72 19.36
CA HIS A 20 3.28 -5.68 20.26
C HIS A 20 2.85 -5.75 21.73
N GLU A 21 1.82 -5.00 22.10
CA GLU A 21 1.28 -5.05 23.45
C GLU A 21 0.70 -6.42 23.79
N MET A 22 0.00 -7.06 22.83
CA MET A 22 -0.53 -8.41 23.01
C MET A 22 0.57 -9.45 23.25
N LEU A 23 1.76 -9.32 22.64
CA LEU A 23 2.88 -10.23 22.87
C LEU A 23 3.38 -10.22 24.32
N MET A 24 3.15 -9.14 25.08
CA MET A 24 3.49 -9.09 26.51
C MET A 24 2.63 -10.04 27.36
N PHE A 25 1.45 -10.43 26.87
CA PHE A 25 0.51 -11.34 27.53
C PHE A 25 0.63 -12.76 26.96
N THR A 26 1.83 -13.35 27.05
CA THR A 26 2.23 -14.57 26.34
C THR A 26 1.24 -15.73 26.43
N ARG A 27 0.66 -16.00 27.61
CA ARG A 27 -0.32 -17.08 27.79
C ARG A 27 -1.64 -16.81 27.05
N ASP A 28 -2.17 -15.60 27.18
CA ASP A 28 -3.45 -15.24 26.58
C ASP A 28 -3.29 -15.06 25.07
N TYR A 29 -2.12 -14.57 24.62
CA TYR A 29 -1.71 -14.52 23.23
C TYR A 29 -1.58 -15.90 22.59
N GLU A 30 -0.89 -16.83 23.26
CA GLU A 30 -0.75 -18.20 22.79
C GLU A 30 -2.11 -18.90 22.69
N LYS A 31 -2.97 -18.71 23.71
CA LYS A 31 -4.33 -19.23 23.69
C LYS A 31 -5.13 -18.64 22.53
N PHE A 32 -5.15 -17.32 22.37
CA PHE A 32 -5.82 -16.67 21.25
C PHE A 32 -5.33 -17.20 19.90
N SER A 33 -4.02 -17.32 19.71
CA SER A 33 -3.42 -17.80 18.47
C SER A 33 -3.87 -19.23 18.15
N LYS A 34 -3.85 -20.12 19.13
CA LYS A 34 -4.29 -21.52 18.95
C LYS A 34 -5.80 -21.63 18.73
N ASP A 35 -6.60 -20.83 19.44
CA ASP A 35 -8.06 -20.85 19.33
C ASP A 35 -8.53 -20.27 17.99
N PHE A 36 -7.92 -19.18 17.52
CA PHE A 36 -8.33 -18.45 16.31
C PHE A 36 -7.62 -18.91 15.03
N TYR A 37 -6.32 -19.20 15.11
CA TYR A 37 -5.45 -19.48 13.96
C TYR A 37 -4.92 -20.92 13.94
N HIS A 38 -5.15 -21.70 14.99
CA HIS A 38 -4.71 -23.11 15.14
C HIS A 38 -3.19 -23.32 15.17
N GLU A 39 -2.41 -22.25 15.08
CA GLU A 39 -0.96 -22.22 15.23
C GLU A 39 -0.57 -20.98 16.05
N THR A 40 0.64 -20.96 16.61
CA THR A 40 1.17 -19.74 17.23
C THR A 40 1.40 -18.69 16.14
N LEU A 41 0.75 -17.53 16.27
CA LEU A 41 1.02 -16.38 15.42
C LEU A 41 2.37 -15.79 15.83
N HIS A 42 3.37 -15.91 14.97
CA HIS A 42 4.66 -15.29 15.21
C HIS A 42 4.66 -13.88 14.61
N HIS A 43 4.52 -12.87 15.46
CA HIS A 43 4.71 -11.48 15.07
C HIS A 43 6.12 -11.05 15.48
N ILE A 44 6.88 -10.52 14.52
CA ILE A 44 8.17 -9.89 14.77
C ILE A 44 7.92 -8.38 14.71
N PRO A 45 8.08 -7.68 15.84
CA PRO A 45 8.09 -6.24 15.90
C PRO A 45 8.84 -5.54 14.76
N ASN A 46 8.22 -4.55 14.12
CA ASN A 46 8.91 -3.66 13.20
C ASN A 46 9.78 -2.67 14.01
N MET A 47 10.92 -3.15 14.54
CA MET A 47 11.83 -2.37 15.38
C MET A 47 12.41 -1.16 14.63
N ASP A 48 12.70 -1.33 13.35
CA ASP A 48 13.00 -0.27 12.41
C ASP A 48 11.86 -0.24 11.41
N SER A 49 11.05 0.82 11.44
CA SER A 49 9.95 1.06 10.49
C SER A 49 10.49 1.39 9.09
N THR A 50 11.45 0.63 8.56
CA THR A 50 11.82 0.73 7.15
C THR A 50 10.62 0.22 6.36
N PRO A 51 9.88 1.08 5.67
CA PRO A 51 8.82 0.62 4.81
C PRO A 51 9.46 -0.33 3.79
N ILE A 52 8.77 -1.43 3.47
CA ILE A 52 9.10 -2.24 2.31
C ILE A 52 7.99 -1.90 1.30
N PRO A 53 8.11 -0.78 0.54
CA PRO A 53 6.99 -0.26 -0.24
C PRO A 53 6.53 -1.26 -1.31
N GLY A 54 7.48 -2.02 -1.86
CA GLY A 54 7.23 -3.12 -2.79
C GLY A 54 6.32 -4.20 -2.24
N GLU A 55 6.62 -4.70 -1.04
CA GLU A 55 5.79 -5.69 -0.34
C GLU A 55 4.41 -5.12 0.01
N ARG A 56 4.34 -3.82 0.33
CA ARG A 56 3.06 -3.15 0.60
C ARG A 56 2.17 -3.11 -0.65
N ALA A 57 2.71 -2.74 -1.80
CA ALA A 57 1.96 -2.69 -3.04
C ALA A 57 1.48 -4.07 -3.49
N PHE A 58 2.33 -5.08 -3.37
CA PHE A 58 1.93 -6.47 -3.63
C PHE A 58 0.84 -6.95 -2.68
N PHE A 59 0.93 -6.62 -1.39
CA PHE A 59 -0.12 -6.90 -0.41
C PHE A 59 -1.45 -6.25 -0.80
N ASP A 60 -1.45 -4.95 -1.12
CA ASP A 60 -2.65 -4.21 -1.52
C ASP A 60 -3.29 -4.88 -2.75
N TRP A 61 -2.48 -5.27 -3.72
CA TRP A 61 -2.94 -5.95 -4.93
C TRP A 61 -3.60 -7.30 -4.62
N VAL A 62 -2.97 -8.13 -3.78
CA VAL A 62 -3.54 -9.43 -3.39
C VAL A 62 -4.81 -9.24 -2.57
N TYR A 63 -4.81 -8.31 -1.61
CA TYR A 63 -5.96 -8.03 -0.74
C TYR A 63 -7.18 -7.62 -1.56
N LEU A 64 -7.03 -6.60 -2.42
CA LEU A 64 -8.11 -6.08 -3.26
C LEU A 64 -8.51 -7.04 -4.39
N SER A 65 -7.68 -8.04 -4.70
CA SER A 65 -8.06 -9.13 -5.61
C SER A 65 -9.01 -10.14 -4.97
N LEU A 66 -9.03 -10.22 -3.64
CA LEU A 66 -9.81 -11.22 -2.88
C LEU A 66 -10.94 -10.62 -2.07
N PHE A 67 -10.80 -9.36 -1.64
CA PHE A 67 -11.70 -8.70 -0.70
C PHE A 67 -12.08 -7.30 -1.17
N ASP A 68 -13.28 -6.88 -0.80
CA ASP A 68 -13.70 -5.50 -1.00
C ASP A 68 -12.99 -4.54 -0.05
N SER A 69 -12.71 -3.34 -0.54
CA SER A 69 -12.30 -2.22 0.31
C SER A 69 -13.52 -1.79 1.14
N THR A 70 -13.40 -1.85 2.47
CA THR A 70 -14.42 -1.40 3.41
C THR A 70 -13.86 -0.28 4.29
N PRO A 71 -14.70 0.53 4.95
CA PRO A 71 -14.21 1.53 5.89
C PRO A 71 -13.28 0.96 6.98
N ASN A 72 -13.60 -0.24 7.47
CA ASN A 72 -12.78 -0.94 8.47
C ASN A 72 -11.43 -1.38 7.88
N SER A 73 -11.40 -1.93 6.67
CA SER A 73 -10.13 -2.35 6.07
C SER A 73 -9.23 -1.15 5.77
N ARG A 74 -9.79 -0.01 5.34
CA ARG A 74 -9.04 1.24 5.18
C ARG A 74 -8.55 1.83 6.49
N THR A 75 -9.29 1.65 7.58
CA THR A 75 -8.85 2.07 8.92
C THR A 75 -7.70 1.19 9.43
N ILE A 76 -7.80 -0.12 9.22
CA ILE A 76 -6.82 -1.10 9.69
C ILE A 76 -5.54 -1.02 8.87
N TRP A 77 -5.62 -1.03 7.53
CA TRP A 77 -4.46 -1.12 6.63
C TRP A 77 -4.00 0.23 6.08
N GLY A 78 -4.79 1.28 6.25
CA GLY A 78 -4.57 2.58 5.61
C GLY A 78 -5.07 2.62 4.17
N ARG A 79 -4.61 3.64 3.42
CA ARG A 79 -4.95 3.83 2.01
C ARG A 79 -4.30 2.73 1.16
N PHE A 80 -5.07 2.12 0.27
CA PHE A 80 -4.56 1.13 -0.68
C PHE A 80 -3.94 1.80 -1.92
N LEU A 81 -3.07 1.06 -2.62
CA LEU A 81 -2.45 1.40 -3.90
C LEU A 81 -1.72 2.76 -3.86
N GLN A 82 -0.94 2.98 -2.80
CA GLN A 82 -0.13 4.20 -2.61
C GLN A 82 1.31 4.07 -3.12
N ASN A 83 1.76 2.84 -3.37
CA ASN A 83 3.12 2.54 -3.81
C ASN A 83 3.06 1.67 -5.07
N PRO A 84 4.03 1.82 -5.98
CA PRO A 84 4.19 0.89 -7.10
C PRO A 84 4.58 -0.50 -6.61
N ILE A 85 4.17 -1.52 -7.36
CA ILE A 85 4.63 -2.90 -7.15
C ILE A 85 6.09 -2.98 -7.54
N GLU A 86 6.92 -3.56 -6.66
CA GLU A 86 8.35 -3.67 -6.89
C GLU A 86 8.68 -4.44 -8.16
N ARG A 87 9.71 -3.95 -8.86
CA ARG A 87 10.09 -4.48 -10.16
C ARG A 87 10.45 -5.96 -10.14
N GLU A 88 11.14 -6.41 -9.08
CA GLU A 88 11.47 -7.83 -8.90
C GLU A 88 10.21 -8.70 -8.88
N ILE A 89 9.14 -8.26 -8.20
CA ILE A 89 7.88 -9.00 -8.13
C ILE A 89 7.25 -9.09 -9.53
N LEU A 90 7.20 -7.98 -10.26
CA LEU A 90 6.63 -7.96 -11.61
C LEU A 90 7.45 -8.83 -12.59
N ASP A 91 8.77 -8.77 -12.52
CA ASP A 91 9.66 -9.56 -13.36
C ASP A 91 9.57 -11.05 -13.03
N ASP A 92 9.44 -11.42 -11.75
CA ASP A 92 9.17 -12.79 -11.34
C ASP A 92 7.87 -13.32 -11.94
N PHE A 93 6.78 -12.57 -11.79
CA PHE A 93 5.49 -12.98 -12.34
C PHE A 93 5.51 -13.03 -13.87
N LYS A 94 6.37 -12.26 -14.53
CA LYS A 94 6.56 -12.32 -15.98
C LYS A 94 7.31 -13.57 -16.43
N HIS A 95 8.35 -13.99 -15.72
CA HIS A 95 9.31 -14.99 -16.21
C HIS A 95 9.26 -16.35 -15.52
N LEU A 96 8.85 -16.40 -14.24
CA LEU A 96 8.85 -17.64 -13.46
C LEU A 96 7.65 -18.54 -13.78
N ALA A 97 7.86 -19.84 -13.61
CA ALA A 97 6.81 -20.85 -13.68
C ALA A 97 5.83 -20.70 -12.50
N GLU A 98 4.62 -21.24 -12.65
CA GLU A 98 3.58 -21.14 -11.61
C GLU A 98 4.05 -21.79 -10.30
N GLU A 99 4.75 -22.92 -10.38
CA GLU A 99 5.28 -23.68 -9.25
C GLU A 99 6.31 -22.88 -8.46
N ASP A 100 7.19 -22.16 -9.16
CA ASP A 100 8.21 -21.31 -8.55
C ASP A 100 7.56 -20.12 -7.83
N LEU A 101 6.57 -19.49 -8.45
CA LEU A 101 5.80 -18.40 -7.86
C LEU A 101 5.03 -18.84 -6.61
N LEU A 102 4.40 -20.02 -6.66
CA LEU A 102 3.76 -20.64 -5.50
C LEU A 102 4.75 -20.82 -4.35
N SER A 103 5.98 -21.26 -4.65
CA SER A 103 7.01 -21.49 -3.63
C SER A 103 7.62 -20.20 -3.06
N LYS A 104 7.73 -19.14 -3.88
CA LYS A 104 8.38 -17.86 -3.51
C LYS A 104 7.43 -16.99 -2.69
N TYR A 105 6.19 -16.80 -3.14
CA TYR A 105 5.26 -15.79 -2.59
C TYR A 105 4.18 -16.34 -1.65
N PHE A 106 3.82 -17.62 -1.78
CA PHE A 106 2.71 -18.21 -1.04
C PHE A 106 3.18 -19.21 0.02
N ARG A 107 2.33 -19.48 1.03
CA ARG A 107 2.58 -20.56 1.99
C ARG A 107 2.54 -21.92 1.29
N LYS A 108 3.42 -22.83 1.74
CA LYS A 108 3.58 -24.20 1.20
C LYS A 108 2.49 -25.20 1.63
N ASN A 109 1.37 -24.74 2.19
CA ASN A 109 0.25 -25.59 2.54
C ASN A 109 -0.67 -25.85 1.34
N ASP A 110 -1.43 -26.93 1.39
CA ASP A 110 -2.43 -27.30 0.37
C ASP A 110 -3.70 -26.42 0.46
N ASP A 111 -3.79 -25.55 1.47
CA ASP A 111 -4.90 -24.62 1.61
C ASP A 111 -4.92 -23.61 0.47
N TRP A 112 -6.11 -23.37 -0.07
CA TRP A 112 -6.39 -22.32 -1.05
C TRP A 112 -5.55 -22.39 -2.34
N VAL A 113 -5.04 -23.57 -2.73
CA VAL A 113 -4.19 -23.72 -3.92
C VAL A 113 -4.83 -23.12 -5.18
N GLU A 114 -6.11 -23.37 -5.42
CA GLU A 114 -6.83 -22.80 -6.56
C GLU A 114 -6.91 -21.27 -6.53
N VAL A 115 -7.02 -20.68 -5.33
CA VAL A 115 -6.99 -19.21 -5.15
C VAL A 115 -5.59 -18.67 -5.45
N LYS A 116 -4.54 -19.33 -4.95
CA LYS A 116 -3.14 -18.95 -5.22
C LYS A 116 -2.86 -18.96 -6.73
N LYS A 117 -3.27 -20.02 -7.42
CA LYS A 117 -3.13 -20.14 -8.89
C LYS A 117 -3.95 -19.10 -9.65
N SER A 118 -5.17 -18.82 -9.20
CA SER A 118 -6.02 -17.77 -9.78
C SER A 118 -5.36 -16.39 -9.69
N LEU A 119 -4.77 -16.06 -8.54
CA LEU A 119 -4.01 -14.82 -8.35
C LEU A 119 -2.78 -14.75 -9.27
N ILE A 120 -2.01 -15.83 -9.38
CA ILE A 120 -0.86 -15.89 -10.30
C ILE A 120 -1.30 -15.61 -11.74
N LYS A 121 -2.35 -16.29 -12.19
CA LYS A 121 -2.91 -16.09 -13.52
C LYS A 121 -3.42 -14.66 -13.71
N LYS A 122 -4.08 -14.09 -12.71
CA LYS A 122 -4.59 -12.72 -12.75
C LYS A 122 -3.46 -11.70 -12.91
N MET A 123 -2.41 -11.76 -12.08
CA MET A 123 -1.26 -10.86 -12.20
C MET A 123 -0.56 -11.00 -13.55
N LYS A 124 -0.33 -12.24 -14.02
CA LYS A 124 0.25 -12.50 -15.35
C LYS A 124 -0.57 -11.87 -16.47
N ASN A 125 -1.90 -12.00 -16.40
CA ASN A 125 -2.80 -11.37 -17.37
C ASN A 125 -2.72 -9.84 -17.31
N GLU A 126 -2.72 -9.24 -16.12
CA GLU A 126 -2.61 -7.78 -15.97
C GLU A 126 -1.28 -7.26 -16.52
N ILE A 127 -0.16 -7.97 -16.30
CA ILE A 127 1.14 -7.64 -16.90
C ILE A 127 1.06 -7.65 -18.43
N ILE A 128 0.41 -8.64 -19.03
CA ILE A 128 0.21 -8.72 -20.48
C ILE A 128 -0.71 -7.56 -20.96
N GLU A 129 -1.78 -7.25 -20.22
CA GLU A 129 -2.67 -6.15 -20.52
C GLU A 129 -1.98 -4.80 -20.50
N SER A 130 -1.00 -4.59 -19.60
CA SER A 130 -0.18 -3.38 -19.58
C SER A 130 0.60 -3.17 -20.88
N GLU A 131 1.05 -4.24 -21.55
CA GLU A 131 1.70 -4.12 -22.87
C GLU A 131 0.72 -3.65 -23.95
N PHE A 132 -0.54 -4.11 -23.88
CA PHE A 132 -1.61 -3.64 -24.76
C PHE A 132 -1.98 -2.18 -24.51
N ILE A 133 -2.03 -1.73 -23.25
CA ILE A 133 -2.26 -0.34 -22.88
C ILE A 133 -1.13 0.55 -23.41
N LYS A 134 0.13 0.14 -23.21
CA LYS A 134 1.30 0.87 -23.73
C LYS A 134 1.27 1.04 -25.25
N SER A 135 0.79 0.03 -25.97
CA SER A 135 0.64 0.09 -27.44
C SER A 135 -0.57 0.91 -27.91
N GLY A 136 -1.33 1.52 -26.99
CA GLY A 136 -2.53 2.32 -27.30
C GLY A 136 -3.75 1.50 -27.71
N LYS A 137 -3.72 0.17 -27.52
CA LYS A 137 -4.81 -0.74 -27.93
C LYS A 137 -5.92 -0.86 -26.88
N LYS A 138 -5.67 -0.43 -25.64
CA LYS A 138 -6.59 -0.49 -24.50
C LYS A 138 -6.42 0.79 -23.68
N THR A 139 -7.52 1.36 -23.19
CA THR A 139 -7.50 2.53 -22.28
C THR A 139 -7.71 2.09 -20.83
N LEU A 140 -7.28 2.94 -19.90
CA LEU A 140 -7.44 2.75 -18.45
C LEU A 140 -8.73 3.40 -17.90
N ASP A 141 -9.73 3.59 -18.76
CA ASP A 141 -10.94 4.33 -18.40
C ASP A 141 -11.81 3.54 -17.42
N ILE A 142 -12.13 4.17 -16.29
CA ILE A 142 -13.07 3.64 -15.31
C ILE A 142 -14.48 4.13 -15.66
N PRO A 143 -15.47 3.23 -15.85
CA PRO A 143 -16.84 3.64 -16.09
C PRO A 143 -17.37 4.51 -14.93
N ARG A 144 -18.02 5.64 -15.24
CA ARG A 144 -18.58 6.54 -14.21
C ARG A 144 -19.67 5.90 -13.34
N THR A 145 -20.26 4.82 -13.81
CA THR A 145 -21.29 4.05 -13.09
C THR A 145 -20.72 2.86 -12.32
N ALA A 146 -19.40 2.71 -12.27
CA ALA A 146 -18.75 1.60 -11.58
C ALA A 146 -19.01 1.66 -10.07
N SER A 147 -19.30 0.51 -9.46
CA SER A 147 -19.33 0.37 -8.01
C SER A 147 -17.92 0.52 -7.42
N GLU A 148 -17.79 0.78 -6.12
CA GLU A 148 -16.49 0.86 -5.42
C GLU A 148 -15.60 -0.37 -5.69
N THR A 149 -16.18 -1.58 -5.59
CA THR A 149 -15.48 -2.83 -5.94
C THR A 149 -14.94 -2.82 -7.36
N GLN A 150 -15.75 -2.39 -8.33
CA GLN A 150 -15.34 -2.33 -9.73
C GLN A 150 -14.24 -1.29 -9.94
N VAL A 151 -14.33 -0.12 -9.30
CA VAL A 151 -13.29 0.91 -9.34
C VAL A 151 -11.96 0.34 -8.89
N TYR A 152 -11.92 -0.37 -7.75
CA TYR A 152 -10.69 -1.03 -7.30
C TYR A 152 -10.22 -2.12 -8.26
N GLN A 153 -11.12 -2.91 -8.85
CA GLN A 153 -10.73 -3.92 -9.85
C GLN A 153 -10.05 -3.31 -11.08
N TYR A 154 -10.54 -2.18 -11.60
CA TYR A 154 -9.88 -1.45 -12.67
C TYR A 154 -8.56 -0.82 -12.21
N ALA A 155 -8.54 -0.25 -11.00
CA ALA A 155 -7.36 0.36 -10.41
C ALA A 155 -6.21 -0.64 -10.19
N LEU A 156 -6.50 -1.94 -10.01
CA LEU A 156 -5.46 -2.98 -9.90
C LEU A 156 -4.65 -3.13 -11.19
N GLY A 157 -5.33 -3.24 -12.34
CA GLY A 157 -4.65 -3.31 -13.64
C GLY A 157 -3.91 -2.01 -13.96
N ALA A 158 -4.48 -0.86 -13.60
CA ALA A 158 -3.80 0.43 -13.71
C ALA A 158 -2.54 0.51 -12.83
N ALA A 159 -2.62 0.01 -11.58
CA ALA A 159 -1.49 -0.03 -10.68
C ALA A 159 -0.36 -0.90 -11.25
N VAL A 160 -0.66 -2.06 -11.85
CA VAL A 160 0.35 -2.88 -12.54
C VAL A 160 0.97 -2.10 -13.69
N PHE A 161 0.17 -1.45 -14.54
CA PHE A 161 0.67 -0.65 -15.66
C PHE A 161 1.62 0.48 -15.22
N TYR A 162 1.20 1.31 -14.27
CA TYR A 162 2.01 2.43 -13.79
C TYR A 162 3.25 1.94 -13.05
N SER A 163 3.17 0.83 -12.31
CA SER A 163 4.37 0.23 -11.70
C SER A 163 5.38 -0.26 -12.74
N ILE A 164 4.93 -0.64 -13.94
CA ILE A 164 5.83 -1.12 -15.01
C ILE A 164 6.44 0.03 -15.81
N TYR A 165 5.69 1.11 -16.06
CA TYR A 165 6.07 2.12 -17.05
C TYR A 165 6.17 3.56 -16.55
N GLU A 166 5.47 3.92 -15.47
CA GLU A 166 5.38 5.30 -14.94
C GLU A 166 5.56 5.28 -13.41
N GLU A 167 6.61 4.61 -12.93
CA GLU A 167 6.85 4.40 -11.50
C GLU A 167 7.00 5.73 -10.74
N ASP A 168 7.71 6.70 -11.35
CA ASP A 168 7.97 8.02 -10.77
C ASP A 168 6.70 8.86 -10.57
N GLN A 169 5.68 8.66 -11.42
CA GLN A 169 4.40 9.40 -11.39
C GLN A 169 3.24 8.54 -10.87
N PHE A 170 3.55 7.39 -10.26
CA PHE A 170 2.57 6.41 -9.85
C PHE A 170 1.47 7.01 -8.95
N GLN A 171 1.87 7.79 -7.94
CA GLN A 171 0.91 8.37 -6.99
C GLN A 171 -0.03 9.36 -7.65
N ASP A 172 0.49 10.20 -8.54
CA ASP A 172 -0.30 11.20 -9.24
C ASP A 172 -1.36 10.51 -10.12
N HIS A 173 -0.94 9.53 -10.92
CA HIS A 173 -1.86 8.75 -11.76
C HIS A 173 -2.91 7.97 -10.96
N MET A 174 -2.51 7.32 -9.86
CA MET A 174 -3.45 6.57 -9.03
C MET A 174 -4.43 7.49 -8.29
N SER A 175 -4.01 8.69 -7.92
CA SER A 175 -4.87 9.69 -7.27
C SER A 175 -5.94 10.25 -8.21
N GLU A 176 -5.66 10.31 -9.51
CA GLU A 176 -6.63 10.71 -10.53
C GLU A 176 -7.69 9.62 -10.77
N LEU A 177 -7.29 8.34 -10.70
CA LEU A 177 -8.19 7.21 -10.91
C LEU A 177 -9.10 6.91 -9.71
N LEU A 178 -8.59 7.09 -8.48
CA LEU A 178 -9.31 6.72 -7.27
C LEU A 178 -10.03 7.94 -6.66
N PRO A 179 -11.37 7.91 -6.53
CA PRO A 179 -12.12 8.99 -5.91
C PRO A 179 -11.58 9.41 -4.53
N ASN A 180 -11.47 10.72 -4.32
CA ASN A 180 -11.02 11.31 -3.05
C ASN A 180 -11.82 10.83 -1.82
N GLU A 181 -13.07 10.41 -2.02
CA GLU A 181 -13.92 9.85 -0.97
C GLU A 181 -13.35 8.55 -0.38
N TYR A 182 -12.69 7.72 -1.20
CA TYR A 182 -12.02 6.51 -0.74
C TYR A 182 -10.75 6.80 0.06
N TYR A 183 -10.27 8.04 0.00
CA TYR A 183 -9.09 8.52 0.72
C TYR A 183 -9.43 9.35 1.97
N LYS A 184 -10.70 9.69 2.19
CA LYS A 184 -11.18 10.25 3.45
C LYS A 184 -11.32 9.15 4.50
N ALA A 185 -10.21 8.68 5.05
CA ALA A 185 -10.23 8.00 6.34
C ALA A 185 -10.64 9.02 7.40
N GLY A 186 -11.61 8.68 8.25
CA GLY A 186 -12.06 9.58 9.32
C GLY A 186 -10.88 10.05 10.16
N HIS A 187 -10.77 11.36 10.33
CA HIS A 187 -9.80 11.98 11.23
C HIS A 187 -9.91 11.38 12.64
N ASN A 188 -9.05 10.43 12.97
CA ASN A 188 -8.71 10.03 14.34
C ASN A 188 -7.35 9.35 14.31
N GLY A 189 -6.29 10.16 14.22
CA GLY A 189 -4.91 9.69 14.21
C GLY A 189 -3.99 10.78 13.66
N GLY A 190 -3.53 11.66 14.54
CA GLY A 190 -2.58 12.73 14.21
C GLY A 190 -1.23 12.15 13.80
N GLY A 191 -1.07 11.86 12.52
CA GLY A 191 0.21 11.67 11.86
C GLY A 191 0.30 12.70 10.73
N SER A 192 1.01 13.79 10.97
CA SER A 192 1.27 14.84 9.98
C SER A 192 2.10 14.27 8.83
N SER A 193 1.46 13.75 7.78
CA SER A 193 2.15 13.54 6.50
C SER A 193 2.05 14.84 5.70
N CYS A 194 3.18 15.56 5.65
CA CYS A 194 3.34 16.78 4.87
C CYS A 194 3.43 16.46 3.38
N SER A 195 2.29 16.30 2.70
CA SER A 195 2.23 16.40 1.24
C SER A 195 2.16 17.89 0.88
N GLY A 196 3.30 18.57 0.93
CA GLY A 196 3.41 19.98 0.62
C GLY A 196 3.54 20.23 -0.88
N ILE A 197 2.44 20.21 -1.63
CA ILE A 197 2.33 20.89 -2.93
C ILE A 197 0.90 21.43 -3.06
N GLY A 198 0.74 22.75 -3.01
CA GLY A 198 -0.57 23.39 -3.10
C GLY A 198 -0.52 24.90 -2.97
N CYS A 199 0.21 25.60 -3.85
CA CYS A 199 0.02 27.03 -4.09
C CYS A 199 0.07 27.30 -5.60
N SER A 200 -1.06 27.15 -6.28
CA SER A 200 -1.32 27.80 -7.56
C SER A 200 -1.94 29.17 -7.30
N SER A 201 -1.21 30.23 -7.62
CA SER A 201 -1.79 31.57 -7.78
C SER A 201 -1.18 32.23 -9.02
N SER A 202 -1.97 32.25 -10.08
CA SER A 202 -1.75 33.06 -11.27
C SER A 202 -2.32 34.46 -11.05
N SER A 203 -1.51 35.52 -11.18
CA SER A 203 -1.79 36.75 -11.97
C SER A 203 -0.80 37.89 -11.66
N ASP A 204 -0.19 38.37 -12.74
CA ASP A 204 0.06 39.76 -13.14
C ASP A 204 1.07 40.69 -12.42
N HIS A 205 1.92 41.26 -13.30
CA HIS A 205 2.80 42.42 -13.27
C HIS A 205 2.49 43.55 -12.25
N ASP A 206 3.51 44.06 -11.54
CA ASP A 206 4.12 45.39 -11.76
C ASP A 206 5.20 45.74 -10.71
N SER A 207 5.93 46.81 -10.99
CA SER A 207 7.31 47.15 -10.59
C SER A 207 7.50 47.77 -9.18
N GLY A 208 8.71 47.54 -8.63
CA GLY A 208 9.48 48.57 -7.89
C GLY A 208 9.50 48.48 -6.35
N GLY A 209 10.70 48.65 -5.77
CA GLY A 209 10.87 49.11 -4.39
C GLY A 209 11.91 48.36 -3.56
N ASP A 210 13.05 49.01 -3.33
CA ASP A 210 14.12 48.65 -2.40
C ASP A 210 13.66 48.46 -0.94
N GLY A 211 14.40 47.67 -0.17
CA GLY A 211 14.26 47.62 1.30
C GLY A 211 15.12 46.55 1.98
N ASP A 212 16.25 46.98 2.53
CA ASP A 212 17.23 46.20 3.29
C ASP A 212 16.74 45.57 4.61
N SER A 213 17.53 44.59 5.08
CA SER A 213 17.89 44.29 6.48
C SER A 213 17.05 43.30 7.33
N GLY A 214 17.78 42.33 7.92
CA GLY A 214 17.43 41.59 9.14
C GLY A 214 17.23 40.09 8.89
N GLY A 215 18.06 39.15 9.32
CA GLY A 215 18.77 39.09 10.60
C GLY A 215 18.20 37.94 11.44
N SER A 216 18.82 36.77 11.30
CA SER A 216 19.05 35.74 12.33
C SER A 216 17.88 35.26 13.23
N SER A 217 17.61 33.95 13.23
CA SER A 217 18.08 33.01 14.28
C SER A 217 17.20 31.75 14.38
N CYS A 218 17.85 30.61 14.23
CA CYS A 218 17.42 29.31 14.71
C CYS A 218 17.31 29.31 16.25
N SER A 219 16.28 28.67 16.79
CA SER A 219 16.14 28.41 18.23
C SER A 219 15.92 26.92 18.46
N SER A 220 16.94 26.28 19.02
CA SER A 220 16.92 24.94 19.59
C SER A 220 16.24 24.95 20.96
N CYS A 221 15.39 23.97 21.25
CA CYS A 221 14.90 23.69 22.60
C CYS A 221 15.26 22.25 22.95
N GLY A 222 16.41 22.07 23.62
CA GLY A 222 16.73 20.86 24.38
C GLY A 222 16.30 21.04 25.84
N GLY A 223 15.81 19.97 26.46
CA GLY A 223 15.46 19.96 27.88
C GLY A 223 15.26 18.53 28.37
N GLY A 224 16.29 17.97 29.01
CA GLY A 224 16.18 16.77 29.83
C GLY A 224 16.00 17.14 31.30
N CYS A 225 15.23 16.33 32.03
CA CYS A 225 15.22 16.29 33.50
C CYS A 225 15.04 14.83 33.94
N SER A 226 15.93 14.40 34.82
CA SER A 226 15.96 13.13 35.55
C SER A 226 15.30 13.27 36.92
N SER A 227 14.59 12.23 37.37
CA SER A 227 14.59 11.64 38.72
C SER A 227 13.86 10.30 38.65
#